data_AF-A0A800LU31-F1
#
_entry.id   AF-A0A800LU31-F1
#
_cell.length_a   1.000
_cell.length_b   1.000
_cell.length_c   1.000
_cell.angle_alpha   90.00
_cell.angle_beta   90.00
_cell.angle_gamma   90.00
#
_symmetry.space_group_name_H-M   'P 1'
#
loop_
_entity.id
_entity.type
_entity.pdbx_description
1 polymer ?
#
loop_
_entity_poly.entity_id
_entity_poly.type
_entity_poly.pdbx_seq_one_letter_code
_entity_poly.pdbx_strand_id
1 'polypeptide(L)'
;MQPICLTGPSLKTNLHTHTTFSDGAFSLKEVVAAYEALDYDVLAITDHNQWRDNSHASTDRMLVLSSNEPSLSHREHILATGVHTDSPIDHGDRSCTRSQEVIDWVNDQDGFSTLNHPTWSGMSVARLLELDRYHSIEIVNAGCIGHGSEFSLTHWDELLRRGRRVWGLATDDSHSVWDRGLGWVEVYCDKEESAVVQALKEGRFYATMGPAFEHIECDGDRIFIRSEPVQGIAVLSEQGPIKTVHGGSGSVRELEWSLPRREHRYIRVELHRSDGKKAWSNPIFL
;
A
#
# COMPACT_ATOMS: atom_id res chain seq x y z
N MET A 1 -16.50 -10.85 -13.73
CA MET A 1 -15.54 -9.76 -13.50
C MET A 1 -16.28 -8.44 -13.52
N GLN A 2 -16.05 -7.55 -12.56
CA GLN A 2 -16.48 -6.15 -12.69
C GLN A 2 -15.40 -5.40 -13.46
N PRO A 3 -15.75 -4.62 -14.48
CA PRO A 3 -14.79 -3.75 -15.16
C PRO A 3 -14.11 -2.81 -14.18
N ILE A 4 -12.82 -2.58 -14.37
CA ILE A 4 -12.03 -1.61 -13.62
C ILE A 4 -11.66 -0.48 -14.56
N CYS A 5 -11.82 0.76 -14.10
CA CYS A 5 -11.34 1.95 -14.79
C CYS A 5 -10.85 2.95 -13.73
N LEU A 6 -9.54 3.09 -13.62
CA LEU A 6 -8.87 4.06 -12.75
C LEU A 6 -8.25 5.13 -13.64
N THR A 7 -8.82 6.33 -13.60
CA THR A 7 -8.43 7.48 -14.42
C THR A 7 -8.81 8.76 -13.70
N GLY A 8 -8.18 9.87 -14.06
CA GLY A 8 -8.45 11.18 -13.45
C GLY A 8 -7.59 11.44 -12.22
N PRO A 9 -7.96 12.45 -11.40
CA PRO A 9 -7.18 12.80 -10.22
C PRO A 9 -7.18 11.65 -9.19
N SER A 10 -6.03 11.44 -8.57
CA SER A 10 -5.83 10.57 -7.42
C SER A 10 -5.37 11.41 -6.22
N LEU A 11 -5.45 10.81 -5.03
CA LEU A 11 -4.93 11.37 -3.80
C LEU A 11 -3.59 10.70 -3.47
N LYS A 12 -2.54 11.51 -3.37
CA LYS A 12 -1.23 11.04 -2.94
C LYS A 12 -1.27 10.75 -1.44
N THR A 13 -1.16 9.47 -1.08
CA THR A 13 -1.50 8.98 0.27
C THR A 13 -0.37 8.17 0.88
N ASN A 14 0.11 8.57 2.06
CA ASN A 14 0.99 7.73 2.87
C ASN A 14 0.23 7.14 4.06
N LEU A 15 0.36 5.84 4.27
CA LEU A 15 -0.38 5.10 5.30
C LEU A 15 0.47 4.66 6.50
N HIS A 16 1.77 4.93 6.48
CA HIS A 16 2.71 4.49 7.53
C HIS A 16 3.64 5.65 7.90
N THR A 17 3.42 6.27 9.07
CA THR A 17 4.18 7.43 9.53
C THR A 17 4.18 7.54 11.05
N HIS A 18 5.36 7.81 11.61
CA HIS A 18 5.59 7.90 13.05
C HIS A 18 5.87 9.33 13.49
N THR A 19 5.47 9.64 14.73
CA THR A 19 5.71 10.93 15.38
C THR A 19 6.40 10.72 16.72
N THR A 20 6.64 11.81 17.45
CA THR A 20 7.15 11.75 18.84
C THR A 20 6.18 11.10 19.84
N PHE A 21 4.97 10.69 19.43
CA PHE A 21 4.08 9.93 20.30
C PHE A 21 4.54 8.47 20.48
N SER A 22 5.29 7.94 19.51
CA SER A 22 6.02 6.68 19.63
C SER A 22 7.53 6.90 19.49
N ASP A 23 8.15 6.52 18.37
CA ASP A 23 9.61 6.56 18.15
C ASP A 23 10.03 7.40 16.93
N GLY A 24 9.10 8.14 16.32
CA GLY A 24 9.40 9.16 15.34
C GLY A 24 10.15 10.37 15.93
N ALA A 25 11.03 10.98 15.13
CA ALA A 25 11.91 12.07 15.57
C ALA A 25 11.23 13.46 15.60
N PHE A 26 10.00 13.58 15.09
CA PHE A 26 9.32 14.85 14.86
C PHE A 26 7.90 14.88 15.42
N SER A 27 7.46 16.05 15.87
CA SER A 27 6.10 16.23 16.37
C SER A 27 5.05 16.05 15.26
N LEU A 28 3.82 15.73 15.65
CA LEU A 28 2.67 15.64 14.72
C LEU A 28 2.59 16.84 13.76
N LYS A 29 2.75 18.06 14.29
CA LYS A 29 2.70 19.29 13.49
C LYS A 29 3.82 19.37 12.46
N GLU A 30 5.05 19.01 12.84
CA GLU A 30 6.20 19.02 11.94
C GLU A 30 6.09 17.95 10.85
N VAL A 31 5.57 16.78 11.22
CA VAL A 31 5.31 15.67 10.28
C VAL A 31 4.26 16.08 9.25
N VAL A 32 3.10 16.60 9.67
CA VAL A 32 2.04 17.07 8.76
C VAL A 32 2.58 18.13 7.80
N ALA A 33 3.28 19.14 8.32
CA ALA A 33 3.87 20.20 7.49
C ALA A 33 4.90 19.67 6.49
N ALA A 34 5.68 18.66 6.85
CA ALA A 34 6.66 18.04 5.96
C ALA A 34 5.97 17.29 4.80
N TYR A 35 4.89 16.55 5.07
CA TYR A 35 4.14 15.84 4.04
C TYR A 35 3.34 16.78 3.13
N GLU A 36 2.81 17.89 3.66
CA GLU A 36 2.23 18.96 2.83
C GLU A 36 3.26 19.55 1.86
N ALA A 37 4.50 19.79 2.32
CA ALA A 37 5.58 20.27 1.48
C ALA A 37 6.01 19.27 0.39
N LEU A 38 5.68 17.98 0.56
CA LEU A 38 5.86 16.91 -0.42
C LEU A 38 4.61 16.65 -1.29
N ASP A 39 3.63 17.56 -1.22
CA ASP A 39 2.41 17.55 -2.03
C ASP A 39 1.51 16.31 -1.79
N TYR A 40 1.55 15.75 -0.56
CA TYR A 40 0.61 14.70 -0.17
C TYR A 40 -0.77 15.28 0.16
N ASP A 41 -1.79 14.46 -0.09
CA ASP A 41 -3.20 14.81 0.14
C ASP A 41 -3.75 14.11 1.38
N VAL A 42 -3.25 12.91 1.68
CA VAL A 42 -3.69 12.10 2.81
C VAL A 42 -2.49 11.53 3.56
N LEU A 43 -2.53 11.61 4.89
CA LEU A 43 -1.49 11.09 5.77
C LEU A 43 -2.11 10.33 6.94
N ALA A 44 -1.80 9.04 7.07
CA ALA A 44 -2.13 8.29 8.28
C ALA A 44 -1.02 8.43 9.31
N ILE A 45 -1.38 8.77 10.55
CA ILE A 45 -0.47 8.77 11.69
C ILE A 45 -0.63 7.43 12.40
N THR A 46 0.45 6.65 12.46
CA THR A 46 0.42 5.23 12.86
C THR A 46 1.41 4.94 13.97
N ASP A 47 1.53 5.84 14.93
CA ASP A 47 2.41 5.66 16.10
C ASP A 47 2.18 4.31 16.79
N HIS A 48 3.29 3.65 17.17
CA HIS A 48 3.25 2.30 17.73
C HIS A 48 2.41 2.16 19.00
N ASN A 49 1.43 1.25 18.96
CA ASN A 49 0.62 0.81 20.11
C ASN A 49 0.00 1.97 20.92
N GLN A 50 -0.30 3.09 20.25
CA GLN A 50 -0.84 4.29 20.86
C GLN A 50 -1.80 4.95 19.90
N TRP A 51 -3.00 4.38 19.75
CA TRP A 51 -4.03 5.07 19.00
C TRP A 51 -4.32 6.44 19.64
N ARG A 52 -4.45 7.45 18.79
CA ARG A 52 -4.81 8.81 19.17
C ARG A 52 -5.72 9.40 18.10
N ASP A 53 -6.70 10.19 18.53
CA ASP A 53 -7.45 11.02 17.61
C ASP A 53 -6.58 12.19 17.11
N ASN A 54 -6.06 12.03 15.89
CA ASN A 54 -5.24 13.00 15.18
C ASN A 54 -6.02 13.76 14.09
N SER A 55 -7.34 13.56 13.99
CA SER A 55 -8.19 14.21 12.97
C SER A 55 -8.10 15.75 13.02
N HIS A 56 -7.90 16.30 14.22
CA HIS A 56 -7.70 17.72 14.50
C HIS A 56 -6.44 18.31 13.84
N ALA A 57 -5.51 17.49 13.36
CA ALA A 57 -4.31 17.92 12.65
C ALA A 57 -4.53 18.07 11.13
N SER A 58 -5.72 17.70 10.62
CA SER A 58 -6.10 17.98 9.24
C SER A 58 -6.07 19.49 8.96
N THR A 59 -5.72 19.82 7.72
CA THR A 59 -5.65 21.20 7.21
C THR A 59 -6.50 21.32 5.94
N ASP A 60 -6.54 22.51 5.34
CA ASP A 60 -7.17 22.67 4.02
C ASP A 60 -6.49 21.82 2.93
N ARG A 61 -5.18 21.55 3.09
CA ARG A 61 -4.40 20.74 2.14
C ARG A 61 -4.43 19.26 2.48
N MET A 62 -4.19 18.89 3.73
CA MET A 62 -3.95 17.52 4.18
C MET A 62 -5.15 16.96 4.92
N LEU A 63 -5.61 15.78 4.51
CA LEU A 63 -6.47 14.93 5.32
C LEU A 63 -5.58 14.04 6.21
N VAL A 64 -5.68 14.22 7.53
CA VAL A 64 -4.96 13.39 8.50
C VAL A 64 -5.89 12.28 9.00
N LEU A 65 -5.48 11.03 8.82
CA LEU A 65 -6.19 9.86 9.32
C LEU A 65 -5.67 9.48 10.71
N SER A 66 -6.59 9.33 11.66
CA SER A 66 -6.31 8.69 12.94
C SER A 66 -6.14 7.20 12.69
N SER A 67 -4.95 6.68 12.93
CA SER A 67 -4.61 5.29 12.66
C SER A 67 -3.66 4.78 13.77
N ASN A 68 -3.26 3.52 13.70
CA ASN A 68 -2.36 2.92 14.68
C ASN A 68 -1.48 1.88 13.99
N GLU A 69 -0.30 1.64 14.56
CA GLU A 69 0.49 0.45 14.24
C GLU A 69 0.59 -0.44 15.48
N PRO A 70 -0.39 -1.35 15.68
CA PRO A 70 -0.23 -2.46 16.58
C PRO A 70 1.06 -3.25 16.29
N SER A 71 2.01 -3.19 17.23
CA SER A 71 3.31 -3.85 17.14
C SER A 71 3.45 -4.92 18.20
N LEU A 72 3.53 -6.16 17.73
CA LEU A 72 3.58 -7.38 18.51
C LEU A 72 5.01 -7.89 18.69
N SER A 73 5.19 -8.86 19.59
CA SER A 73 6.41 -9.64 19.74
C SER A 73 6.83 -10.26 18.40
N HIS A 74 8.11 -10.62 18.26
CA HIS A 74 8.68 -11.12 16.99
C HIS A 74 8.60 -10.12 15.82
N ARG A 75 8.42 -8.82 16.12
CA ARG A 75 8.40 -7.73 15.11
C ARG A 75 7.25 -7.85 14.10
N GLU A 76 6.16 -8.53 14.48
CA GLU A 76 4.94 -8.53 13.68
C GLU A 76 4.22 -7.21 13.90
N HIS A 77 4.08 -6.40 12.85
CA HIS A 77 3.36 -5.13 12.91
C HIS A 77 2.20 -5.13 11.91
N ILE A 78 1.14 -4.40 12.26
CA ILE A 78 -0.08 -4.30 11.45
C ILE A 78 -0.48 -2.83 11.39
N LEU A 79 -0.63 -2.23 10.20
CA LEU A 79 -1.31 -0.93 10.11
C LEU A 79 -2.81 -1.14 10.26
N ALA A 80 -3.39 -0.35 11.17
CA ALA A 80 -4.82 -0.23 11.37
C ALA A 80 -5.28 1.17 10.91
N THR A 81 -5.74 1.26 9.67
CA THR A 81 -6.23 2.51 9.07
C THR A 81 -7.75 2.62 9.19
N GLY A 82 -8.27 3.81 9.50
CA GLY A 82 -9.71 4.05 9.65
C GLY A 82 -10.29 3.41 10.92
N VAL A 83 -9.51 3.39 12.00
CA VAL A 83 -9.93 2.91 13.32
C VAL A 83 -10.08 4.09 14.28
N HIS A 84 -11.00 3.97 15.24
CA HIS A 84 -11.40 5.10 16.08
C HIS A 84 -11.31 4.81 17.59
N THR A 85 -10.54 3.79 17.96
CA THR A 85 -10.33 3.40 19.34
C THR A 85 -8.98 2.72 19.52
N ASP A 86 -8.60 2.48 20.76
CA ASP A 86 -7.36 1.79 21.13
C ASP A 86 -7.40 0.34 20.66
N SER A 87 -6.26 -0.17 20.19
CA SER A 87 -6.17 -1.57 19.78
C SER A 87 -6.21 -2.51 21.00
N PRO A 88 -6.59 -3.78 20.82
CA PRO A 88 -6.58 -4.77 21.90
C PRO A 88 -5.20 -5.01 22.53
N ILE A 89 -4.13 -4.50 21.91
CA ILE A 89 -2.73 -4.70 22.34
C ILE A 89 -2.00 -3.39 22.70
N ASP A 90 -2.66 -2.23 22.60
CA ASP A 90 -2.06 -0.95 22.99
C ASP A 90 -1.59 -1.00 24.45
N HIS A 91 -2.31 -1.77 25.26
CA HIS A 91 -2.00 -2.06 26.64
C HIS A 91 -1.90 -3.57 26.90
N GLY A 92 -0.92 -3.98 27.71
CA GLY A 92 -0.80 -5.35 28.19
C GLY A 92 -0.05 -6.30 27.25
N ASP A 93 -0.62 -7.49 27.01
CA ASP A 93 0.03 -8.57 26.27
C ASP A 93 0.15 -8.25 24.78
N ARG A 94 1.37 -8.32 24.26
CA ARG A 94 1.70 -8.04 22.86
C ARG A 94 2.23 -9.29 22.15
N SER A 95 1.88 -10.50 22.61
CA SER A 95 2.25 -11.74 21.94
C SER A 95 1.78 -11.77 20.48
N CYS A 96 2.62 -12.26 19.56
CA CYS A 96 2.28 -12.42 18.13
C CYS A 96 1.13 -13.40 17.88
N THR A 97 0.79 -14.22 18.88
CA THR A 97 -0.42 -15.06 18.82
C THR A 97 -1.71 -14.22 18.72
N ARG A 98 -1.65 -12.92 19.01
CA ARG A 98 -2.78 -11.97 18.93
C ARG A 98 -2.90 -11.25 17.59
N SER A 99 -2.04 -11.51 16.60
CA SER A 99 -2.09 -10.82 15.30
C SER A 99 -3.44 -10.99 14.60
N GLN A 100 -4.10 -12.16 14.70
CA GLN A 100 -5.45 -12.35 14.16
C GLN A 100 -6.50 -11.52 14.90
N GLU A 101 -6.39 -11.40 16.23
CA GLU A 101 -7.30 -10.58 17.05
C GLU A 101 -7.23 -9.11 16.63
N VAL A 102 -6.03 -8.60 16.34
CA VAL A 102 -5.85 -7.24 15.81
C VAL A 102 -6.51 -7.08 14.44
N ILE A 103 -6.30 -8.02 13.51
CA ILE A 103 -6.93 -7.99 12.18
C ILE A 103 -8.45 -7.97 12.29
N ASP A 104 -9.00 -8.85 13.13
CA ASP A 104 -10.45 -8.93 13.35
C ASP A 104 -10.99 -7.65 13.97
N TRP A 105 -10.27 -7.05 14.94
CA TRP A 105 -10.62 -5.77 15.53
C TRP A 105 -10.61 -4.60 14.53
N VAL A 106 -9.68 -4.58 13.58
CA VAL A 106 -9.71 -3.59 12.48
C VAL A 106 -10.95 -3.80 11.62
N ASN A 107 -11.23 -5.06 11.26
CA ASN A 107 -12.36 -5.41 10.41
C ASN A 107 -13.73 -5.08 11.07
N ASP A 108 -13.85 -5.27 12.38
CA ASP A 108 -15.07 -4.98 13.15
C ASP A 108 -15.38 -3.47 13.19
N GLN A 109 -14.39 -2.63 12.93
CA GLN A 109 -14.54 -1.17 12.78
C GLN A 109 -14.71 -0.73 11.32
N ASP A 110 -14.85 -1.67 10.39
CA ASP A 110 -14.86 -1.42 8.95
C ASP A 110 -13.59 -0.74 8.40
N GLY A 111 -12.49 -0.86 9.16
CA GLY A 111 -11.19 -0.30 8.83
C GLY A 111 -10.41 -1.13 7.81
N PHE A 112 -9.17 -0.71 7.57
CA PHE A 112 -8.27 -1.32 6.59
C PHE A 112 -6.98 -1.82 7.26
N SER A 113 -6.75 -3.13 7.19
CA SER A 113 -5.65 -3.83 7.85
C SER A 113 -4.54 -4.20 6.87
N THR A 114 -3.32 -3.76 7.16
CA THR A 114 -2.11 -4.07 6.38
C THR A 114 -1.12 -4.85 7.23
N LEU A 115 -0.55 -5.94 6.69
CA LEU A 115 0.61 -6.59 7.28
C LEU A 115 1.91 -5.90 6.84
N ASN A 116 2.71 -5.45 7.81
CA ASN A 116 3.81 -4.51 7.55
C ASN A 116 5.11 -5.22 7.26
N HIS A 117 5.89 -4.61 6.35
CA HIS A 117 7.28 -4.90 6.02
C HIS A 117 7.73 -6.35 6.30
N PRO A 118 7.12 -7.39 5.67
CA PRO A 118 7.41 -8.79 5.97
C PRO A 118 8.89 -9.17 5.87
N THR A 119 9.59 -8.64 4.86
CA THR A 119 11.02 -8.90 4.68
C THR A 119 11.86 -8.38 5.85
N TRP A 120 11.56 -7.19 6.39
CA TRP A 120 12.29 -6.62 7.53
C TRP A 120 11.97 -7.33 8.85
N SER A 121 10.70 -7.69 9.06
CA SER A 121 10.28 -8.43 10.26
C SER A 121 10.73 -9.90 10.25
N GLY A 122 11.11 -10.43 9.08
CA GLY A 122 11.42 -11.85 8.89
C GLY A 122 10.17 -12.74 8.87
N MET A 123 8.99 -12.14 8.65
CA MET A 123 7.72 -12.85 8.64
C MET A 123 7.60 -13.74 7.40
N SER A 124 7.53 -15.05 7.63
CA SER A 124 7.48 -16.03 6.53
C SER A 124 6.14 -16.02 5.79
N VAL A 125 6.15 -16.49 4.53
CA VAL A 125 4.91 -16.76 3.77
C VAL A 125 3.98 -17.72 4.53
N ALA A 126 4.52 -18.72 5.24
CA ALA A 126 3.70 -19.63 6.04
C ALA A 126 2.94 -18.87 7.14
N ARG A 127 3.62 -17.96 7.83
CA ARG A 127 3.00 -17.11 8.86
C ARG A 127 1.93 -16.18 8.27
N LEU A 128 2.19 -15.57 7.12
CA LEU A 128 1.20 -14.75 6.42
C LEU A 128 -0.05 -15.56 6.02
N LEU A 129 0.11 -16.84 5.67
CA LEU A 129 -1.00 -17.73 5.30
C LEU A 129 -1.82 -18.22 6.49
N GLU A 130 -1.27 -18.20 7.72
CA GLU A 130 -1.99 -18.52 8.95
C GLU A 130 -2.98 -17.43 9.36
N LEU A 131 -2.71 -16.18 8.96
CA LEU A 131 -3.59 -15.04 9.20
C LEU A 131 -4.65 -14.97 8.09
N ASP A 132 -5.86 -14.60 8.48
CA ASP A 132 -7.01 -14.50 7.58
C ASP A 132 -7.60 -13.09 7.63
N ARG A 133 -8.26 -12.70 6.52
CA ARG A 133 -9.06 -11.47 6.40
C ARG A 133 -8.31 -10.14 6.62
N TYR A 134 -6.97 -10.12 6.51
CA TYR A 134 -6.25 -8.86 6.30
C TYR A 134 -6.43 -8.39 4.85
N HIS A 135 -6.41 -7.08 4.64
CA HIS A 135 -6.73 -6.50 3.33
C HIS A 135 -5.49 -6.39 2.43
N SER A 136 -4.34 -6.08 3.01
CA SER A 136 -3.13 -5.71 2.27
C SER A 136 -1.84 -6.14 2.95
N ILE A 137 -0.76 -6.03 2.18
CA ILE A 137 0.61 -6.22 2.64
C ILE A 137 1.46 -5.07 2.11
N GLU A 138 2.43 -4.59 2.89
CA GLU A 138 3.44 -3.68 2.38
C GLU A 138 4.38 -4.43 1.42
N ILE A 139 4.31 -4.11 0.14
CA ILE A 139 5.22 -4.63 -0.89
C ILE A 139 6.46 -3.76 -1.04
N VAL A 140 6.35 -2.49 -0.65
CA VAL A 140 7.45 -1.55 -0.46
C VAL A 140 7.27 -0.88 0.89
N ASN A 141 8.32 -0.88 1.70
CA ASN A 141 8.43 -0.05 2.89
C ASN A 141 9.75 0.74 2.78
N ALA A 142 9.66 2.06 2.66
CA ALA A 142 10.84 2.86 2.34
C ALA A 142 11.78 3.08 3.54
N GLY A 143 11.26 3.08 4.76
CA GLY A 143 12.04 3.07 6.00
C GLY A 143 12.96 1.84 6.08
N CYS A 144 12.65 0.79 5.34
CA CYS A 144 13.47 -0.40 5.23
C CYS A 144 14.61 -0.31 4.18
N ILE A 145 14.72 0.77 3.39
CA ILE A 145 15.76 0.92 2.36
C ILE A 145 17.17 0.91 2.95
N GLY A 146 17.38 1.57 4.10
CA GLY A 146 18.68 1.58 4.79
C GLY A 146 19.13 0.20 5.29
N HIS A 147 18.22 -0.77 5.33
CA HIS A 147 18.45 -2.14 5.77
C HIS A 147 18.58 -3.13 4.59
N GLY A 148 18.27 -2.71 3.36
CA GLY A 148 18.21 -3.58 2.18
C GLY A 148 17.06 -4.59 2.24
N SER A 149 15.96 -4.22 2.90
CA SER A 149 14.78 -5.07 3.15
C SER A 149 13.46 -4.40 2.74
N GLU A 150 13.53 -3.41 1.86
CA GLU A 150 12.40 -2.56 1.45
C GLU A 150 11.32 -3.31 0.66
N PHE A 151 11.67 -4.38 -0.06
CA PHE A 151 10.74 -5.10 -0.93
C PHE A 151 10.20 -6.38 -0.28
N SER A 152 8.88 -6.57 -0.37
CA SER A 152 8.19 -7.83 -0.04
C SER A 152 7.39 -8.39 -1.21
N LEU A 153 7.81 -8.09 -2.45
CA LEU A 153 7.14 -8.55 -3.68
C LEU A 153 7.00 -10.08 -3.75
N THR A 154 8.02 -10.83 -3.32
CA THR A 154 7.94 -12.30 -3.28
C THR A 154 6.88 -12.79 -2.30
N HIS A 155 6.74 -12.16 -1.13
CA HIS A 155 5.67 -12.50 -0.18
C HIS A 155 4.30 -12.30 -0.82
N TRP A 156 4.11 -11.15 -1.48
CA TRP A 156 2.85 -10.84 -2.15
C TRP A 156 2.54 -11.80 -3.30
N ASP A 157 3.49 -12.06 -4.20
CA ASP A 157 3.32 -13.01 -5.29
C ASP A 157 2.98 -14.42 -4.77
N GLU A 158 3.62 -14.87 -3.70
CA GLU A 158 3.36 -16.18 -3.10
C GLU A 158 1.96 -16.27 -2.48
N LEU A 159 1.46 -15.18 -1.88
CA LEU A 159 0.07 -15.10 -1.39
C LEU A 159 -0.93 -15.16 -2.55
N LEU A 160 -0.74 -14.33 -3.57
CA LEU A 160 -1.63 -14.26 -4.74
C LEU A 160 -1.66 -15.60 -5.50
N ARG A 161 -0.50 -16.24 -5.72
CA ARG A 161 -0.40 -17.56 -6.34
C ARG A 161 -1.18 -18.63 -5.57
N ARG A 162 -1.24 -18.53 -4.24
CA ARG A 162 -2.01 -19.44 -3.38
C ARG A 162 -3.49 -19.05 -3.22
N GLY A 163 -3.95 -18.06 -4.00
CA GLY A 163 -5.35 -17.67 -4.07
C GLY A 163 -5.79 -16.67 -2.99
N ARG A 164 -4.86 -16.10 -2.22
CA ARG A 164 -5.19 -14.97 -1.35
C ARG A 164 -5.53 -13.76 -2.20
N ARG A 165 -6.53 -13.00 -1.78
CA ARG A 165 -6.98 -11.76 -2.44
C ARG A 165 -6.56 -10.59 -1.55
N VAL A 166 -5.31 -10.13 -1.73
CA VAL A 166 -4.69 -9.12 -0.87
C VAL A 166 -4.03 -8.04 -1.72
N TRP A 167 -4.17 -6.79 -1.31
CA TRP A 167 -3.61 -5.63 -1.99
C TRP A 167 -2.14 -5.40 -1.64
N GLY A 168 -1.42 -4.67 -2.50
CA GLY A 168 -0.02 -4.32 -2.27
C GLY A 168 0.15 -2.83 -2.02
N LEU A 169 0.75 -2.45 -0.89
CA LEU A 169 1.07 -1.06 -0.56
C LEU A 169 2.54 -0.71 -0.77
N ALA A 170 2.79 0.54 -1.14
CA ALA A 170 4.06 1.19 -0.91
C ALA A 170 3.86 2.28 0.15
N THR A 171 4.76 2.33 1.12
CA THR A 171 4.69 3.27 2.23
C THR A 171 6.08 3.81 2.57
N ASP A 172 6.11 4.93 3.27
CA ASP A 172 7.35 5.50 3.76
C ASP A 172 7.84 4.83 5.05
N ASP A 173 6.96 4.56 6.02
CA ASP A 173 7.35 4.17 7.39
C ASP A 173 8.30 5.20 8.02
N SER A 174 7.90 6.46 7.86
CA SER A 174 8.76 7.62 8.15
C SER A 174 8.93 7.78 9.66
N HIS A 175 10.18 7.68 10.12
CA HIS A 175 10.58 8.07 11.48
C HIS A 175 11.36 9.38 11.49
N SER A 176 11.89 9.82 10.34
CA SER A 176 12.83 10.93 10.26
C SER A 176 12.73 11.69 8.92
N VAL A 177 13.77 12.38 8.49
CA VAL A 177 13.75 13.12 7.20
C VAL A 177 14.20 12.27 6.01
N TRP A 178 14.95 11.19 6.24
CA TRP A 178 15.57 10.43 5.16
C TRP A 178 14.65 9.36 4.57
N ASP A 179 13.58 9.01 5.28
CA ASP A 179 12.62 7.94 4.99
C ASP A 179 11.28 8.49 4.43
N ARG A 180 11.19 9.79 4.10
CA ARG A 180 9.96 10.45 3.61
C ARG A 180 9.92 10.61 2.09
N GLY A 181 8.74 10.46 1.50
CA GLY A 181 8.48 10.74 0.09
C GLY A 181 9.11 9.73 -0.88
N LEU A 182 9.31 8.50 -0.41
CA LEU A 182 10.02 7.45 -1.12
C LEU A 182 9.06 6.33 -1.59
N GLY A 183 7.98 6.07 -0.85
CA GLY A 183 6.92 5.12 -1.21
C GLY A 183 5.54 5.60 -0.77
N TRP A 184 4.53 5.44 -1.63
CA TRP A 184 3.15 5.82 -1.32
C TRP A 184 2.15 5.09 -2.21
N VAL A 185 0.85 5.31 -1.93
CA VAL A 185 -0.23 4.89 -2.82
C VAL A 185 -0.96 6.10 -3.41
N GLU A 186 -1.48 5.92 -4.61
CA GLU A 186 -2.30 6.90 -5.33
C GLU A 186 -3.74 6.39 -5.35
N VAL A 187 -4.62 7.03 -4.57
CA VAL A 187 -5.98 6.53 -4.29
C VAL A 187 -7.03 7.29 -5.10
N TYR A 188 -7.91 6.57 -5.80
CA TYR A 188 -8.94 7.16 -6.67
C TYR A 188 -10.28 7.30 -5.94
N CYS A 189 -10.43 8.41 -5.20
CA CYS A 189 -11.63 8.75 -4.44
C CYS A 189 -11.70 10.25 -4.11
N ASP A 190 -12.79 10.67 -3.48
CA ASP A 190 -12.88 12.00 -2.87
C ASP A 190 -12.02 12.08 -1.60
N LYS A 191 -11.51 13.28 -1.27
CA LYS A 191 -10.66 13.51 -0.09
C LYS A 191 -11.48 13.58 1.20
N GLU A 192 -11.99 12.43 1.61
CA GLU A 192 -12.76 12.22 2.83
C GLU A 192 -12.41 10.84 3.41
N GLU A 193 -12.34 10.71 4.73
CA GLU A 193 -11.81 9.52 5.40
C GLU A 193 -12.56 8.24 5.00
N SER A 194 -13.89 8.24 5.04
CA SER A 194 -14.68 7.06 4.68
C SER A 194 -14.52 6.68 3.20
N ALA A 195 -14.43 7.67 2.30
CA ALA A 195 -14.15 7.45 0.89
C ALA A 195 -12.76 6.86 0.65
N VAL A 196 -11.74 7.33 1.37
CA VAL A 196 -10.36 6.80 1.30
C VAL A 196 -10.32 5.36 1.79
N VAL A 197 -10.86 5.06 2.97
CA VAL A 197 -10.86 3.70 3.54
C VAL A 197 -11.62 2.74 2.64
N GLN A 198 -12.77 3.15 2.10
CA GLN A 198 -13.53 2.32 1.18
C GLN A 198 -12.79 2.07 -0.14
N ALA A 199 -12.13 3.10 -0.70
CA ALA A 199 -11.32 2.94 -1.90
C ALA A 199 -10.12 2.00 -1.69
N LEU A 200 -9.48 2.04 -0.51
CA LEU A 200 -8.44 1.10 -0.13
C LEU A 200 -8.97 -0.34 -0.07
N LYS A 201 -10.11 -0.57 0.59
CA LYS A 201 -10.76 -1.89 0.66
C LYS A 201 -11.13 -2.43 -0.72
N GLU A 202 -11.60 -1.57 -1.61
CA GLU A 202 -11.96 -1.92 -3.00
C GLU A 202 -10.74 -2.07 -3.93
N GLY A 203 -9.53 -1.76 -3.48
CA GLY A 203 -8.32 -1.82 -4.30
C GLY A 203 -8.23 -0.72 -5.36
N ARG A 204 -8.97 0.38 -5.20
CA ARG A 204 -9.00 1.56 -6.10
C ARG A 204 -7.78 2.46 -5.92
N PHE A 205 -6.60 1.87 -5.99
CA PHE A 205 -5.32 2.56 -5.88
C PHE A 205 -4.21 1.77 -6.57
N TYR A 206 -3.04 2.41 -6.73
CA TYR A 206 -1.79 1.73 -7.06
C TYR A 206 -0.67 2.14 -6.09
N ALA A 207 0.31 1.27 -5.89
CA ALA A 207 1.51 1.54 -5.11
C ALA A 207 2.63 2.09 -6.00
N THR A 208 3.42 3.03 -5.50
CA THR A 208 4.50 3.63 -6.29
C THR A 208 5.65 4.16 -5.45
N MET A 209 6.83 4.21 -6.08
CA MET A 209 8.01 4.94 -5.58
C MET A 209 8.31 6.20 -6.41
N GLY A 210 7.37 6.60 -7.27
CA GLY A 210 7.53 7.72 -8.20
C GLY A 210 6.73 7.57 -9.49
N PRO A 211 6.84 6.43 -10.21
CA PRO A 211 6.15 6.29 -11.48
C PRO A 211 4.63 6.36 -11.39
N ALA A 212 4.02 7.01 -12.38
CA ALA A 212 2.59 7.28 -12.38
C ALA A 212 1.84 6.46 -13.44
N PHE A 213 0.75 5.84 -13.00
CA PHE A 213 -0.29 5.38 -13.91
C PHE A 213 -1.22 6.55 -14.21
N GLU A 214 -1.37 6.90 -15.48
CA GLU A 214 -2.34 7.91 -15.94
C GLU A 214 -3.71 7.26 -16.20
N HIS A 215 -3.73 5.97 -16.54
CA HIS A 215 -4.94 5.21 -16.83
C HIS A 215 -4.72 3.70 -16.63
N ILE A 216 -5.63 3.04 -15.91
CA ILE A 216 -5.74 1.57 -15.83
C ILE A 216 -7.17 1.16 -16.16
N GLU A 217 -7.37 0.46 -17.27
CA GLU A 217 -8.67 -0.07 -17.68
C GLU A 217 -8.60 -1.56 -17.94
N CYS A 218 -9.58 -2.31 -17.41
CA CYS A 218 -9.79 -3.70 -17.74
C CYS A 218 -11.29 -3.99 -17.82
N ASP A 219 -11.77 -4.36 -19.00
CA ASP A 219 -13.19 -4.67 -19.28
C ASP A 219 -13.50 -6.18 -19.24
N GLY A 220 -12.49 -6.99 -18.92
CA GLY A 220 -12.53 -8.45 -18.89
C GLY A 220 -12.05 -9.15 -20.16
N ASP A 221 -11.93 -8.41 -21.26
CA ASP A 221 -11.41 -8.91 -22.55
C ASP A 221 -10.12 -8.24 -22.96
N ARG A 222 -9.89 -7.05 -22.40
CA ARG A 222 -8.79 -6.18 -22.75
C ARG A 222 -8.29 -5.51 -21.50
N ILE A 223 -6.97 -5.35 -21.43
CA ILE A 223 -6.32 -4.42 -20.52
C ILE A 223 -5.70 -3.27 -21.33
N PHE A 224 -5.94 -2.05 -20.88
CA PHE A 224 -5.33 -0.84 -21.41
C PHE A 224 -4.67 -0.06 -20.28
N ILE A 225 -3.40 0.26 -20.49
CA ILE A 225 -2.57 1.01 -19.55
C ILE A 225 -2.03 2.24 -20.26
N ARG A 226 -2.16 3.40 -19.61
CA ARG A 226 -1.40 4.60 -19.93
C ARG A 226 -0.59 5.04 -18.71
N SER A 227 0.64 5.45 -18.92
CA SER A 227 1.54 5.92 -17.88
C SER A 227 2.29 7.18 -18.29
N GLU A 228 3.01 7.76 -17.33
CA GLU A 228 4.13 8.65 -17.65
C GLU A 228 5.16 7.92 -18.56
N PRO A 229 6.10 8.63 -19.19
CA PRO A 229 7.20 8.00 -19.93
C PRO A 229 8.03 7.05 -19.04
N VAL A 230 7.96 5.75 -19.31
CA VAL A 230 8.69 4.70 -18.57
C VAL A 230 9.54 3.83 -19.49
N GLN A 231 10.49 3.10 -18.94
CA GLN A 231 11.37 2.18 -19.68
C GLN A 231 10.65 0.90 -20.10
N GLY A 232 9.65 0.47 -19.33
CA GLY A 232 8.80 -0.66 -19.67
C GLY A 232 7.52 -0.76 -18.85
N ILE A 233 6.54 -1.43 -19.42
CA ILE A 233 5.26 -1.79 -18.79
C ILE A 233 5.15 -3.32 -18.88
N ALA A 234 4.92 -3.98 -17.75
CA ALA A 234 4.79 -5.43 -17.67
C ALA A 234 3.44 -5.82 -17.07
N VAL A 235 2.72 -6.73 -17.70
CA VAL A 235 1.56 -7.42 -17.16
C VAL A 235 2.03 -8.77 -16.62
N LEU A 236 1.74 -9.04 -15.35
CA LEU A 236 2.13 -10.24 -14.63
C LEU A 236 0.89 -11.01 -14.17
N SER A 237 0.99 -12.33 -14.08
CA SER A 237 -0.01 -13.23 -13.48
C SER A 237 0.64 -14.17 -12.46
N GLU A 238 -0.09 -15.20 -12.02
CA GLU A 238 0.49 -16.27 -11.20
C GLU A 238 1.71 -16.96 -11.87
N GLN A 239 1.81 -16.90 -13.19
CA GLN A 239 2.89 -17.50 -13.99
C GLN A 239 4.11 -16.58 -14.17
N GLY A 240 4.07 -15.36 -13.61
CA GLY A 240 5.06 -14.32 -13.87
C GLY A 240 4.66 -13.39 -15.03
N PRO A 241 5.60 -12.72 -15.69
CA PRO A 241 5.31 -11.81 -16.80
C PRO A 241 4.68 -12.54 -17.99
N ILE A 242 3.52 -12.06 -18.45
CA ILE A 242 2.76 -12.63 -19.57
C ILE A 242 2.65 -11.69 -20.77
N LYS A 243 2.87 -10.39 -20.56
CA LYS A 243 2.96 -9.39 -21.61
C LYS A 243 3.88 -8.27 -21.16
N THR A 244 4.82 -7.86 -22.02
CA THR A 244 5.69 -6.73 -21.75
C THR A 244 5.81 -5.84 -22.98
N VAL A 245 6.07 -4.55 -22.74
CA VAL A 245 6.50 -3.59 -23.76
C VAL A 245 7.66 -2.77 -23.18
N HIS A 246 8.68 -2.53 -23.99
CA HIS A 246 9.88 -1.78 -23.61
C HIS A 246 10.13 -0.65 -24.60
N GLY A 247 10.57 0.50 -24.08
CA GLY A 247 10.97 1.65 -24.90
C GLY A 247 12.32 1.50 -25.61
N GLY A 248 13.06 0.40 -25.37
CA GLY A 248 14.42 0.25 -25.87
C GLY A 248 15.34 1.33 -25.30
N SER A 249 15.96 2.14 -26.15
CA SER A 249 16.72 3.33 -25.73
C SER A 249 15.84 4.56 -25.45
N GLY A 250 14.54 4.48 -25.74
CA GLY A 250 13.55 5.51 -25.44
C GLY A 250 12.60 5.08 -24.33
N SER A 251 11.41 5.68 -24.31
CA SER A 251 10.35 5.37 -23.37
C SER A 251 9.13 4.79 -24.07
N VAL A 252 8.27 4.15 -23.28
CA VAL A 252 6.93 3.73 -23.65
C VAL A 252 5.94 4.39 -22.70
N ARG A 253 4.70 4.60 -23.17
CA ARG A 253 3.62 5.21 -22.38
C ARG A 253 2.35 4.39 -22.35
N GLU A 254 2.18 3.44 -23.27
CA GLU A 254 0.93 2.71 -23.42
C GLU A 254 1.20 1.22 -23.63
N LEU A 255 0.31 0.40 -23.07
CA LEU A 255 0.20 -1.02 -23.34
C LEU A 255 -1.28 -1.35 -23.51
N GLU A 256 -1.62 -1.96 -24.64
CA GLU A 256 -2.93 -2.55 -24.89
C GLU A 256 -2.76 -4.04 -25.19
N TRP A 257 -3.58 -4.87 -24.55
CA TRP A 257 -3.50 -6.31 -24.75
C TRP A 257 -4.85 -7.00 -24.55
N SER A 258 -5.21 -7.88 -25.48
CA SER A 258 -6.36 -8.76 -25.35
C SER A 258 -6.05 -9.90 -24.37
N LEU A 259 -6.89 -10.05 -23.36
CA LEU A 259 -6.73 -11.04 -22.30
C LEU A 259 -7.14 -12.44 -22.78
N PRO A 260 -6.26 -13.44 -22.68
CA PRO A 260 -6.63 -14.82 -22.93
C PRO A 260 -7.53 -15.32 -21.78
N ARG A 261 -8.85 -15.24 -21.99
CA ARG A 261 -9.85 -15.67 -21.01
C ARG A 261 -9.56 -17.10 -20.54
N ARG A 262 -9.65 -17.33 -19.21
CA ARG A 262 -9.51 -18.64 -18.51
C ARG A 262 -8.09 -19.15 -18.29
N GLU A 263 -7.05 -18.43 -18.70
CA GLU A 263 -5.65 -18.87 -18.49
C GLU A 263 -5.02 -18.38 -17.18
N HIS A 264 -5.56 -17.30 -16.60
CA HIS A 264 -5.00 -16.63 -15.43
C HIS A 264 -6.09 -16.33 -14.40
N ARG A 265 -5.76 -16.47 -13.10
CA ARG A 265 -6.66 -16.11 -11.99
C ARG A 265 -6.66 -14.62 -11.69
N TYR A 266 -5.55 -13.95 -11.96
CA TYR A 266 -5.40 -12.51 -11.82
C TYR A 266 -4.34 -12.00 -12.78
N ILE A 267 -4.38 -10.70 -13.04
CA ILE A 267 -3.28 -9.95 -13.65
C ILE A 267 -2.95 -8.73 -12.81
N ARG A 268 -1.70 -8.29 -12.82
CA ARG A 268 -1.25 -7.02 -12.22
C ARG A 268 -0.24 -6.36 -13.14
N VAL A 269 -0.07 -5.05 -13.04
CA VAL A 269 0.80 -4.29 -13.92
C VAL A 269 1.94 -3.65 -13.12
N GLU A 270 3.16 -3.75 -13.64
CA GLU A 270 4.33 -3.03 -13.16
C GLU A 270 4.79 -1.98 -14.18
N LEU A 271 5.05 -0.77 -13.68
CA LEU A 271 5.80 0.26 -14.41
C LEU A 271 7.26 0.22 -13.98
N HIS A 272 8.17 0.31 -14.95
CA HIS A 272 9.61 0.34 -14.71
C HIS A 272 10.19 1.61 -15.30
N ARG A 273 10.70 2.51 -14.45
CA ARG A 273 11.37 3.74 -14.88
C ARG A 273 12.88 3.54 -14.97
N SER A 274 13.54 4.35 -15.81
CA SER A 274 14.98 4.25 -16.07
C SER A 274 15.88 4.59 -14.87
N ASP A 275 15.35 5.29 -13.86
CA ASP A 275 16.01 5.58 -12.59
C ASP A 275 15.88 4.43 -11.57
N GLY A 276 15.30 3.29 -11.97
CA GLY A 276 15.10 2.11 -11.12
C GLY A 276 13.82 2.14 -10.28
N LYS A 277 13.10 3.27 -10.25
CA LYS A 277 11.82 3.37 -9.53
C LYS A 277 10.72 2.61 -10.26
N LYS A 278 9.74 2.15 -9.50
CA LYS A 278 8.64 1.31 -9.99
C LYS A 278 7.29 1.73 -9.42
N ALA A 279 6.23 1.30 -10.09
CA ALA A 279 4.86 1.35 -9.59
C ALA A 279 4.15 0.03 -9.88
N TRP A 280 3.18 -0.33 -9.05
CA TRP A 280 2.45 -1.60 -9.08
C TRP A 280 0.95 -1.33 -8.98
N SER A 281 0.19 -1.78 -9.98
CA SER A 281 -1.26 -1.87 -9.83
C SER A 281 -1.62 -2.96 -8.82
N ASN A 282 -2.80 -2.85 -8.21
CA ASN A 282 -3.39 -4.00 -7.55
C ASN A 282 -3.76 -5.12 -8.56
N PRO A 283 -3.91 -6.38 -8.10
CA PRO A 283 -4.38 -7.49 -8.92
C PRO A 283 -5.82 -7.27 -9.38
N ILE A 284 -6.02 -7.40 -10.68
CA ILE A 284 -7.33 -7.52 -11.31
C ILE A 284 -7.68 -9.00 -11.36
N PHE A 285 -8.59 -9.44 -10.51
CA PHE A 285 -9.02 -10.83 -10.43
C PHE A 285 -9.99 -11.17 -11.57
N LEU A 286 -9.69 -12.23 -12.33
CA LEU A 286 -10.39 -12.60 -13.56
C LEU A 286 -11.52 -13.63 -13.35
#